data_AF-A0A317NDK3-F1
#
_entry.id   AF-A0A317NDK3-F1
#
_cell.length_a   1.000
_cell.length_b   1.000
_cell.length_c   1.000
_cell.angle_alpha   90.00
_cell.angle_beta   90.00
_cell.angle_gamma   90.00
#
_symmetry.space_group_name_H-M   'P 1'
#
loop_
_entity.id
_entity.type
_entity.pdbx_description
1 polymer ?
#
loop_
_entity_poly.entity_id
_entity_poly.type
_entity_poly.pdbx_seq_one_letter_code
_entity_poly.pdbx_strand_id
1 'polypeptide(L)'
;MLAAAALAAVPFVATAPVSAAPVVDKVVVIGIDGTLWSEVAAADAPNLDRLAAEGTLARTSIAPHTTMSCVSWATALTGVWDTKHGIQDNGSTCAAAAFAPYPTVFTQVERARPALSTASIGTWDKIGMIARTGSPAADRVTVTQLDPTGAGVCETTADANATAAAVSAITEDGTDLLFTHLDQVDIVGHTLRGIWPQAYRDAIGRADALVGKITAAVDARAASHPDERWTILVTTDHGHTPDGGHGGQSAYETASFVLARGAGFAAGAQHNGYTLADITPTVLDLLDVSAPSNLDGESMLTGGSGDPAAPVPTTPPVDAGITGSSSGSAQAALVANPLCLLGSGSAGGSSDR
;
A
#
# COMPACT_ATOMS: atom_id res chain seq x y z
N MET A 1 -47.56 73.87 6.50
CA MET A 1 -46.20 73.31 6.69
C MET A 1 -46.33 71.79 6.69
N LEU A 2 -46.08 71.13 5.55
CA LEU A 2 -45.97 69.67 5.47
C LEU A 2 -44.48 69.34 5.29
N ALA A 3 -43.90 68.64 6.25
CA ALA A 3 -42.52 68.16 6.19
C ALA A 3 -42.50 66.79 5.50
N ALA A 4 -41.76 66.70 4.38
CA ALA A 4 -41.49 65.44 3.70
C ALA A 4 -40.30 64.73 4.38
N ALA A 5 -40.52 63.54 4.90
CA ALA A 5 -39.47 62.67 5.42
C ALA A 5 -38.83 61.90 4.25
N ALA A 6 -37.55 62.16 3.98
CA ALA A 6 -36.76 61.41 3.02
C ALA A 6 -36.29 60.09 3.64
N LEU A 7 -36.73 58.95 3.09
CA LEU A 7 -36.14 57.65 3.39
C LEU A 7 -34.77 57.56 2.73
N ALA A 8 -33.71 57.48 3.53
CA ALA A 8 -32.37 57.15 3.05
C ALA A 8 -32.29 55.64 2.73
N ALA A 9 -32.05 55.30 1.47
CA ALA A 9 -31.77 53.94 1.05
C ALA A 9 -30.37 53.52 1.53
N VAL A 10 -30.30 52.47 2.35
CA VAL A 10 -29.03 51.85 2.75
C VAL A 10 -28.54 50.98 1.60
N PRO A 11 -27.31 51.17 1.08
CA PRO A 11 -26.80 50.35 -0.01
C PRO A 11 -26.55 48.93 0.48
N PHE A 12 -27.12 47.96 -0.24
CA PHE A 12 -26.86 46.55 -0.04
C PHE A 12 -25.47 46.23 -0.62
N VAL A 13 -24.49 46.02 0.26
CA VAL A 13 -23.15 45.57 -0.17
C VAL A 13 -23.26 44.09 -0.53
N ALA A 14 -23.21 43.79 -1.83
CA ALA A 14 -23.12 42.41 -2.30
C ALA A 14 -21.78 41.82 -1.86
N THR A 15 -21.82 40.88 -0.92
CA THR A 15 -20.65 40.06 -0.56
C THR A 15 -20.27 39.21 -1.76
N ALA A 16 -19.07 39.43 -2.32
CA ALA A 16 -18.53 38.54 -3.34
C ALA A 16 -18.48 37.10 -2.81
N PRO A 17 -18.77 36.09 -3.64
CA PRO A 17 -18.63 34.70 -3.22
C PRO A 17 -17.18 34.47 -2.81
N VAL A 18 -16.98 33.93 -1.61
CA VAL A 18 -15.68 33.43 -1.17
C VAL A 18 -15.30 32.33 -2.16
N SER A 19 -14.23 32.57 -2.94
CA SER A 19 -13.66 31.53 -3.79
C SER A 19 -13.31 30.35 -2.89
N ALA A 20 -13.90 29.18 -3.15
CA ALA A 20 -13.45 27.95 -2.50
C ALA A 20 -11.95 27.79 -2.77
N ALA A 21 -11.20 27.36 -1.75
CA ALA A 21 -9.80 27.02 -1.95
C ALA A 21 -9.69 25.94 -3.04
N PRO A 22 -8.65 25.99 -3.90
CA PRO A 22 -8.45 24.96 -4.91
C PRO A 22 -8.31 23.61 -4.20
N VAL A 23 -9.04 22.62 -4.71
CA VAL A 23 -8.97 21.25 -4.21
C VAL A 23 -7.59 20.67 -4.50
N VAL A 24 -6.99 20.01 -3.51
CA VAL A 24 -5.67 19.34 -3.62
C VAL A 24 -5.89 17.84 -3.55
N ASP A 25 -5.47 17.13 -4.59
CA ASP A 25 -5.49 15.66 -4.60
C ASP A 25 -4.29 15.10 -3.83
N LYS A 26 -4.56 14.07 -3.02
CA LYS A 26 -3.60 13.40 -2.13
C LYS A 26 -3.71 11.90 -2.36
N VAL A 27 -2.59 11.19 -2.42
CA VAL A 27 -2.56 9.75 -2.68
C VAL A 27 -1.71 9.02 -1.65
N VAL A 28 -2.31 8.01 -1.01
CA VAL A 28 -1.60 7.06 -0.14
C VAL A 28 -1.60 5.69 -0.81
N VAL A 29 -0.42 5.13 -1.02
CA VAL A 29 -0.22 3.78 -1.55
C VAL A 29 0.31 2.90 -0.42
N ILE A 30 -0.39 1.82 -0.12
CA ILE A 30 -0.06 0.86 0.93
C ILE A 30 0.30 -0.47 0.28
N GLY A 31 1.57 -0.86 0.37
CA GLY A 31 2.06 -2.16 -0.03
C GLY A 31 2.07 -3.13 1.16
N ILE A 32 1.46 -4.30 0.99
CA ILE A 32 1.54 -5.41 1.96
C ILE A 32 2.24 -6.58 1.26
N ASP A 33 3.49 -6.83 1.64
CA ASP A 33 4.37 -7.80 0.99
C ASP A 33 3.81 -9.23 1.10
N GLY A 34 3.89 -10.00 0.03
CA GLY A 34 3.56 -11.43 0.01
C GLY A 34 2.14 -11.80 0.43
N THR A 35 1.14 -10.93 0.24
CA THR A 35 -0.23 -11.09 0.78
C THR A 35 -1.20 -11.70 -0.22
N LEU A 36 -1.71 -12.89 0.07
CA LEU A 36 -2.76 -13.53 -0.73
C LEU A 36 -4.16 -13.06 -0.34
N TRP A 37 -4.87 -12.41 -1.29
CA TRP A 37 -6.25 -11.96 -1.04
C TRP A 37 -7.20 -13.11 -0.68
N SER A 38 -6.97 -14.32 -1.18
CA SER A 38 -7.77 -15.50 -0.85
C SER A 38 -7.73 -15.87 0.65
N GLU A 39 -6.76 -15.36 1.40
CA GLU A 39 -6.59 -15.63 2.83
C GLU A 39 -7.19 -14.52 3.71
N VAL A 40 -7.54 -13.36 3.15
CA VAL A 40 -8.03 -12.15 3.86
C VAL A 40 -9.29 -12.44 4.69
N ALA A 41 -10.29 -13.09 4.08
CA ALA A 41 -11.54 -13.39 4.78
C ALA A 41 -11.34 -14.31 6.00
N ALA A 42 -10.43 -15.29 5.89
CA ALA A 42 -10.14 -16.22 6.97
C ALA A 42 -9.05 -15.71 7.93
N ALA A 43 -8.41 -14.59 7.62
CA ALA A 43 -7.59 -13.82 8.55
C ALA A 43 -8.40 -12.86 9.43
N ASP A 44 -9.72 -12.75 9.23
CA ASP A 44 -10.59 -11.77 9.91
C ASP A 44 -10.00 -10.36 9.81
N ALA A 45 -9.88 -9.88 8.56
CA ALA A 45 -9.23 -8.61 8.20
C ALA A 45 -10.28 -7.53 7.84
N PRO A 46 -10.98 -6.94 8.84
CA PRO A 46 -12.12 -6.06 8.62
C PRO A 46 -11.75 -4.72 7.96
N ASN A 47 -10.51 -4.23 8.06
CA ASN A 47 -10.15 -2.95 7.45
C ASN A 47 -9.94 -3.09 5.94
N LEU A 48 -9.34 -4.18 5.48
CA LEU A 48 -9.25 -4.56 4.07
C LEU A 48 -10.64 -4.85 3.49
N ASP A 49 -11.49 -5.58 4.21
CA ASP A 49 -12.88 -5.81 3.81
C ASP A 49 -13.66 -4.49 3.68
N ARG A 50 -13.51 -3.58 4.64
CA ARG A 50 -14.12 -2.24 4.60
C ARG A 50 -13.63 -1.46 3.38
N LEU A 51 -12.32 -1.42 3.16
CA LEU A 51 -11.75 -0.74 1.99
C LEU A 51 -12.28 -1.32 0.68
N ALA A 52 -12.45 -2.64 0.59
CA ALA A 52 -13.01 -3.29 -0.61
C ALA A 52 -14.49 -2.98 -0.79
N ALA A 53 -15.24 -2.83 0.30
CA ALA A 53 -16.65 -2.42 0.27
C ALA A 53 -16.82 -0.93 -0.09
N GLU A 54 -15.88 -0.07 0.31
CA GLU A 54 -15.88 1.37 0.05
C GLU A 54 -15.23 1.75 -1.29
N GLY A 55 -14.46 0.84 -1.88
CA GLY A 55 -13.68 1.06 -3.10
C GLY A 55 -13.92 0.01 -4.18
N THR A 56 -13.00 -0.04 -5.15
CA THR A 56 -12.97 -1.02 -6.22
C THR A 56 -11.82 -1.99 -5.98
N LEU A 57 -12.08 -3.29 -6.08
CA LEU A 57 -11.09 -4.36 -5.91
C LEU A 57 -10.84 -5.09 -7.22
N ALA A 58 -9.58 -5.31 -7.54
CA ALA A 58 -9.10 -6.20 -8.59
C ALA A 58 -8.36 -7.37 -7.96
N ARG A 59 -8.58 -8.58 -8.46
CA ARG A 59 -7.81 -9.78 -8.07
C ARG A 59 -7.32 -10.46 -9.34
N THR A 60 -6.05 -10.31 -9.63
CA THR A 60 -5.46 -10.60 -10.93
C THR A 60 -4.20 -11.43 -10.78
N SER A 61 -3.78 -12.07 -11.88
CA SER A 61 -2.47 -12.70 -11.94
C SER A 61 -1.47 -11.71 -12.53
N ILE A 62 -0.29 -11.60 -11.91
CA ILE A 62 0.85 -10.87 -12.46
C ILE A 62 1.71 -11.72 -13.41
N ALA A 63 1.32 -12.97 -13.73
CA ALA A 63 2.07 -13.79 -14.67
C ALA A 63 2.21 -13.10 -16.05
N PRO A 64 3.37 -13.20 -16.73
CA PRO A 64 4.55 -13.99 -16.40
C PRO A 64 5.63 -13.23 -15.59
N HIS A 65 5.27 -12.16 -14.88
CA HIS A 65 6.19 -11.34 -14.08
C HIS A 65 6.95 -12.17 -13.04
N THR A 66 8.23 -11.86 -12.83
CA THR A 66 9.04 -12.50 -11.79
C THR A 66 8.52 -12.11 -10.41
N THR A 67 8.00 -13.07 -9.65
CA THR A 67 7.35 -12.84 -8.35
C THR A 67 8.38 -12.68 -7.23
N MET A 68 9.21 -11.63 -7.29
CA MET A 68 10.23 -11.29 -6.31
C MET A 68 10.04 -9.84 -5.87
N SER A 69 10.14 -9.56 -4.57
CA SER A 69 9.69 -8.29 -4.01
C SER A 69 10.31 -7.05 -4.66
N CYS A 70 11.64 -6.97 -4.84
CA CYS A 70 12.23 -5.81 -5.51
C CYS A 70 11.81 -5.67 -6.99
N VAL A 71 11.58 -6.78 -7.68
CA VAL A 71 11.08 -6.78 -9.06
C VAL A 71 9.68 -6.16 -9.10
N SER A 72 8.79 -6.67 -8.26
CA SER A 72 7.40 -6.23 -8.18
C SER A 72 7.25 -4.80 -7.65
N TRP A 73 7.98 -4.40 -6.60
CA TRP A 73 7.96 -3.04 -6.09
C TRP A 73 8.56 -2.03 -7.08
N ALA A 74 9.59 -2.43 -7.85
CA ALA A 74 10.08 -1.61 -8.95
C ALA A 74 9.01 -1.43 -10.02
N THR A 75 8.28 -2.48 -10.38
CA THR A 75 7.13 -2.38 -11.30
C THR A 75 6.07 -1.43 -10.77
N ALA A 76 5.61 -1.59 -9.53
CA ALA A 76 4.59 -0.73 -8.94
C ALA A 76 4.99 0.76 -8.91
N LEU A 77 6.26 1.03 -8.58
CA LEU A 77 6.79 2.39 -8.39
C LEU A 77 7.37 3.02 -9.67
N THR A 78 7.39 2.31 -10.79
CA THR A 78 7.79 2.87 -12.10
C THR A 78 6.69 2.81 -13.15
N GLY A 79 5.74 1.88 -13.02
CA GLY A 79 4.67 1.64 -13.98
C GLY A 79 5.10 0.83 -15.21
N VAL A 80 6.26 0.17 -15.16
CA VAL A 80 6.74 -0.74 -16.21
C VAL A 80 7.04 -2.12 -15.66
N TRP A 81 6.83 -3.16 -16.45
CA TRP A 81 7.10 -4.55 -16.05
C TRP A 81 8.61 -4.85 -16.04
N ASP A 82 8.96 -6.02 -15.49
CA ASP A 82 10.33 -6.53 -15.41
C ASP A 82 11.01 -6.73 -16.76
N THR A 83 10.22 -6.98 -17.81
CA THR A 83 10.72 -6.99 -19.20
C THR A 83 11.30 -5.67 -19.66
N LYS A 84 10.93 -4.54 -19.03
CA LYS A 84 11.46 -3.20 -19.31
C LYS A 84 12.54 -2.79 -18.32
N HIS A 85 12.26 -2.82 -17.01
CA HIS A 85 13.21 -2.34 -16.02
C HIS A 85 14.40 -3.29 -15.76
N GLY A 86 14.28 -4.57 -16.12
CA GLY A 86 15.41 -5.53 -16.15
C GLY A 86 15.88 -6.07 -14.80
N ILE A 87 15.32 -5.61 -13.67
CA ILE A 87 15.47 -6.25 -12.35
C ILE A 87 14.84 -7.65 -12.38
N GLN A 88 15.53 -8.66 -11.84
CA GLN A 88 15.16 -10.08 -11.88
C GLN A 88 15.27 -10.78 -10.51
N ASP A 89 15.86 -10.13 -9.50
CA ASP A 89 16.09 -10.68 -8.16
C ASP A 89 16.02 -9.58 -7.08
N ASN A 90 16.02 -9.98 -5.81
CA ASN A 90 16.11 -9.05 -4.67
C ASN A 90 17.56 -8.61 -4.37
N GLY A 91 18.54 -9.13 -5.12
CA GLY A 91 19.96 -9.02 -4.83
C GLY A 91 20.69 -8.17 -5.86
N SER A 92 21.34 -8.86 -6.79
CA SER A 92 22.35 -8.31 -7.70
C SER A 92 21.78 -7.37 -8.75
N THR A 93 20.57 -7.66 -9.23
CA THR A 93 19.91 -6.89 -10.28
C THR A 93 19.06 -5.75 -9.71
N CYS A 94 18.63 -5.86 -8.45
CA CYS A 94 17.92 -4.83 -7.71
C CYS A 94 18.84 -3.65 -7.36
N ALA A 95 19.11 -2.80 -8.35
CA ALA A 95 20.08 -1.72 -8.27
C ALA A 95 19.54 -0.42 -8.90
N ALA A 96 20.03 0.71 -8.39
CA ALA A 96 19.56 2.04 -8.76
C ALA A 96 19.64 2.37 -10.27
N ALA A 97 20.58 1.73 -10.99
CA ALA A 97 20.75 1.94 -12.43
C ALA A 97 19.52 1.55 -13.26
N ALA A 98 18.71 0.60 -12.80
CA ALA A 98 17.50 0.14 -13.48
C ALA A 98 16.44 1.26 -13.63
N PHE A 99 16.46 2.25 -12.73
CA PHE A 99 15.49 3.35 -12.67
C PHE A 99 15.89 4.57 -13.50
N ALA A 100 17.09 4.59 -14.10
CA ALA A 100 17.51 5.69 -14.98
C ALA A 100 16.64 5.82 -16.24
N PRO A 101 16.33 4.74 -16.99
CA PRO A 101 15.41 4.81 -18.13
C PRO A 101 13.93 4.91 -17.74
N TYR A 102 13.58 4.45 -16.53
CA TYR A 102 12.21 4.44 -16.00
C TYR A 102 12.21 5.07 -14.60
N PRO A 103 12.10 6.41 -14.49
CA PRO A 103 12.11 7.10 -13.22
C PRO A 103 10.95 6.65 -12.33
N THR A 104 11.16 6.61 -11.02
CA THR A 104 10.10 6.28 -10.08
C THR A 104 8.98 7.32 -10.10
N VAL A 105 7.79 6.94 -9.63
CA VAL A 105 6.64 7.83 -9.47
C VAL A 105 7.02 9.10 -8.69
N PHE A 106 7.87 8.99 -7.66
CA PHE A 106 8.36 10.14 -6.91
C PHE A 106 9.14 11.11 -7.80
N THR A 107 10.15 10.61 -8.52
CA THR A 107 10.92 11.45 -9.46
C THR A 107 10.05 12.06 -10.55
N GLN A 108 9.03 11.33 -11.02
CA GLN A 108 8.09 11.85 -12.03
C GLN A 108 7.24 13.00 -11.47
N VAL A 109 6.68 12.83 -10.26
CA VAL A 109 5.91 13.88 -9.57
C VAL A 109 6.78 15.09 -9.26
N GLU A 110 7.94 14.90 -8.64
CA GLU A 110 8.84 15.98 -8.23
C GLU A 110 9.35 16.81 -9.42
N ARG A 111 9.55 16.19 -10.59
CA ARG A 111 9.94 16.91 -11.82
C ARG A 111 8.81 17.74 -12.38
N ALA A 112 7.58 17.22 -12.38
CA ALA A 112 6.44 17.87 -12.99
C ALA A 112 5.81 18.93 -12.07
N ARG A 113 5.82 18.66 -10.77
CA ARG A 113 5.11 19.42 -9.73
C ARG A 113 5.96 19.52 -8.46
N PRO A 114 7.12 20.24 -8.49
CA PRO A 114 8.06 20.34 -7.36
C PRO A 114 7.53 21.06 -6.11
N ALA A 115 6.25 21.46 -6.11
CA ALA A 115 5.56 22.00 -4.95
C ALA A 115 4.76 20.92 -4.18
N LEU A 116 4.55 19.75 -4.80
CA LEU A 116 3.97 18.60 -4.14
C LEU A 116 5.06 17.90 -3.34
N SER A 117 4.71 17.47 -2.15
CA SER A 117 5.57 16.73 -1.23
C SER A 117 5.44 15.23 -1.43
N THR A 118 6.57 14.53 -1.53
CA THR A 118 6.58 13.07 -1.71
C THR A 118 7.31 12.33 -0.59
N ALA A 119 6.75 11.22 -0.12
CA ALA A 119 7.37 10.39 0.90
C ALA A 119 7.29 8.89 0.59
N SER A 120 8.37 8.19 0.92
CA SER A 120 8.44 6.72 0.94
C SER A 120 8.85 6.23 2.32
N ILE A 121 7.98 5.46 2.96
CA ILE A 121 8.18 4.90 4.30
C ILE A 121 8.07 3.38 4.22
N GLY A 122 9.21 2.71 4.08
CA GLY A 122 9.27 1.25 4.01
C GLY A 122 9.91 0.63 5.24
N THR A 123 9.76 -0.68 5.40
CA THR A 123 10.51 -1.44 6.40
C THR A 123 11.88 -1.85 5.86
N TRP A 124 11.94 -2.27 4.60
CA TRP A 124 13.13 -2.81 3.92
C TRP A 124 13.90 -1.74 3.12
N ASP A 125 15.24 -1.76 3.19
CA ASP A 125 16.06 -0.71 2.53
C ASP A 125 16.02 -0.75 1.00
N LYS A 126 15.62 -1.85 0.35
CA LYS A 126 15.41 -1.79 -1.11
C LYS A 126 14.27 -0.84 -1.49
N ILE A 127 13.23 -0.73 -0.68
CA ILE A 127 12.19 0.30 -0.85
C ILE A 127 12.81 1.70 -0.76
N GLY A 128 13.63 1.91 0.27
CA GLY A 128 14.36 3.16 0.43
C GLY A 128 15.29 3.46 -0.74
N MET A 129 15.98 2.44 -1.27
CA MET A 129 16.87 2.56 -2.42
C MET A 129 16.09 2.99 -3.66
N ILE A 130 14.95 2.37 -3.95
CA ILE A 130 14.07 2.72 -5.07
C ILE A 130 13.66 4.20 -4.95
N ALA A 131 13.16 4.61 -3.78
CA ALA A 131 12.70 5.98 -3.54
C ALA A 131 13.81 7.05 -3.59
N ARG A 132 15.07 6.66 -3.33
CA ARG A 132 16.25 7.53 -3.44
C ARG A 132 16.82 7.62 -4.86
N THR A 133 16.27 6.88 -5.82
CA THR A 133 16.71 6.98 -7.22
C THR A 133 16.14 8.22 -7.91
N GLY A 134 16.81 8.64 -8.98
CA GLY A 134 16.40 9.81 -9.76
C GLY A 134 16.90 11.14 -9.20
N SER A 135 16.55 12.21 -9.92
CA SER A 135 16.87 13.58 -9.53
C SER A 135 15.80 14.52 -10.10
N PRO A 136 15.06 15.23 -9.22
CA PRO A 136 14.90 14.94 -7.79
C PRO A 136 14.41 13.51 -7.48
N ALA A 137 14.77 12.99 -6.30
CA ALA A 137 14.24 11.75 -5.73
C ALA A 137 13.08 12.11 -4.77
N ALA A 138 12.47 11.14 -4.07
CA ALA A 138 11.45 11.44 -3.07
C ALA A 138 11.97 12.40 -1.99
N ASP A 139 11.16 13.38 -1.56
CA ASP A 139 11.57 14.38 -0.56
C ASP A 139 11.95 13.73 0.78
N ARG A 140 11.16 12.75 1.22
CA ARG A 140 11.37 12.03 2.47
C ARG A 140 11.44 10.54 2.25
N VAL A 141 12.55 9.92 2.68
CA VAL A 141 12.71 8.46 2.67
C VAL A 141 13.01 7.96 4.07
N THR A 142 12.17 7.06 4.57
CA THR A 142 12.32 6.42 5.90
C THR A 142 12.37 4.90 5.72
N VAL A 143 13.29 4.25 6.43
CA VAL A 143 13.42 2.78 6.45
C VAL A 143 13.45 2.31 7.90
N THR A 144 12.50 1.47 8.30
CA THR A 144 12.25 1.18 9.73
C THR A 144 12.88 -0.10 10.26
N GLN A 145 13.40 -0.99 9.40
CA GLN A 145 14.25 -2.12 9.84
C GLN A 145 15.71 -1.72 10.08
N LEU A 146 16.15 -0.54 9.62
CA LEU A 146 17.51 -0.09 9.81
C LEU A 146 17.74 0.31 11.27
N ASP A 147 18.41 -0.57 12.01
CA ASP A 147 18.92 -0.28 13.35
C ASP A 147 20.40 0.12 13.29
N PRO A 148 20.76 1.37 13.61
CA PRO A 148 22.13 1.85 13.63
C PRO A 148 23.04 1.10 14.61
N THR A 149 22.48 0.40 15.60
CA THR A 149 23.22 -0.41 16.56
C THR A 149 23.54 -1.81 16.04
N GLY A 150 22.91 -2.22 14.93
CA GLY A 150 23.10 -3.52 14.29
C GLY A 150 22.39 -4.69 14.98
N ALA A 151 21.52 -4.45 15.96
CA ALA A 151 20.75 -5.49 16.63
C ALA A 151 19.54 -5.97 15.80
N GLY A 152 19.15 -5.20 14.78
CA GLY A 152 18.00 -5.46 13.91
C GLY A 152 16.69 -5.09 14.60
N VAL A 153 15.64 -4.87 13.81
CA VAL A 153 14.29 -4.55 14.29
C VAL A 153 13.37 -5.72 13.95
N CYS A 154 12.51 -6.13 14.89
CA CYS A 154 11.49 -7.13 14.59
C CYS A 154 10.52 -6.61 13.53
N GLU A 155 10.08 -7.45 12.62
CA GLU A 155 9.15 -7.09 11.53
C GLU A 155 7.88 -6.44 12.04
N THR A 156 7.26 -7.00 13.09
CA THR A 156 6.09 -6.37 13.71
C THR A 156 6.36 -4.95 14.20
N THR A 157 7.57 -4.70 14.68
CA THR A 157 7.99 -3.39 15.18
C THR A 157 8.34 -2.46 14.02
N ALA A 158 9.01 -2.96 12.98
CA ALA A 158 9.31 -2.20 11.78
C ALA A 158 8.02 -1.76 11.07
N ASP A 159 7.05 -2.66 10.88
CA ASP A 159 5.74 -2.36 10.33
C ASP A 159 4.97 -1.35 11.19
N ALA A 160 4.98 -1.52 12.52
CA ALA A 160 4.34 -0.57 13.43
C ALA A 160 4.99 0.83 13.39
N ASN A 161 6.32 0.90 13.29
CA ASN A 161 7.06 2.15 13.15
C ASN A 161 6.80 2.80 11.78
N ALA A 162 6.74 2.01 10.70
CA ALA A 162 6.42 2.50 9.36
C ALA A 162 5.00 3.07 9.34
N THR A 163 4.05 2.36 9.96
CA THR A 163 2.67 2.83 10.14
C THR A 163 2.60 4.12 10.94
N ALA A 164 3.34 4.24 12.04
CA ALA A 164 3.37 5.47 12.84
C ALA A 164 3.93 6.67 12.05
N ALA A 165 4.99 6.45 11.29
CA ALA A 165 5.57 7.47 10.41
C ALA A 165 4.62 7.84 9.26
N ALA A 166 3.91 6.87 8.67
CA ALA A 166 2.90 7.11 7.64
C ALA A 166 1.72 7.93 8.19
N VAL A 167 1.24 7.61 9.39
CA VAL A 167 0.21 8.39 10.08
C VAL A 167 0.67 9.83 10.31
N SER A 168 1.89 10.05 10.80
CA SER A 168 2.46 11.40 10.97
C SER A 168 2.57 12.15 9.63
N ALA A 169 3.07 11.50 8.56
CA ALA A 169 3.14 12.10 7.23
C ALA A 169 1.76 12.53 6.69
N ILE A 170 0.71 11.76 6.98
CA ILE A 170 -0.67 12.13 6.66
C ILE A 170 -1.13 13.29 7.55
N THR A 171 -1.14 13.11 8.87
CA THR A 171 -1.84 14.03 9.78
C THR A 171 -1.11 15.34 10.04
N GLU A 172 0.22 15.30 10.09
CA GLU A 172 1.06 16.46 10.44
C GLU A 172 1.58 17.16 9.19
N ASP A 173 2.17 16.39 8.27
CA ASP A 173 2.82 16.96 7.09
C ASP A 173 1.83 17.22 5.93
N GLY A 174 0.76 16.43 5.84
CA GLY A 174 -0.18 16.50 4.72
C GLY A 174 0.44 16.09 3.38
N THR A 175 1.32 15.10 3.40
CA THR A 175 2.08 14.64 2.23
C THR A 175 1.18 14.38 1.02
N ASP A 176 1.56 14.86 -0.16
CA ASP A 176 0.77 14.77 -1.39
C ASP A 176 0.80 13.35 -2.01
N LEU A 177 1.98 12.72 -2.03
CA LEU A 177 2.15 11.32 -2.39
C LEU A 177 2.91 10.58 -1.30
N LEU A 178 2.24 9.64 -0.65
CA LEU A 178 2.83 8.76 0.34
C LEU A 178 2.79 7.31 -0.15
N PHE A 179 3.95 6.65 -0.21
CA PHE A 179 4.04 5.19 -0.28
C PHE A 179 4.47 4.64 1.08
N THR A 180 3.81 3.58 1.54
CA THR A 180 4.28 2.80 2.69
C THR A 180 4.25 1.31 2.41
N HIS A 181 5.23 0.58 2.95
CA HIS A 181 5.43 -0.85 2.76
C HIS A 181 5.45 -1.56 4.12
N LEU A 182 4.71 -2.66 4.22
CA LEU A 182 4.61 -3.55 5.38
C LEU A 182 5.06 -4.96 4.97
N ASP A 183 5.99 -5.54 5.71
CA ASP A 183 6.78 -6.72 5.28
C ASP A 183 6.44 -8.00 6.05
N GLN A 184 5.79 -7.87 7.22
CA GLN A 184 5.68 -8.98 8.16
C GLN A 184 4.91 -10.19 7.60
N VAL A 185 4.00 -9.97 6.66
CA VAL A 185 3.21 -11.05 6.03
C VAL A 185 4.10 -11.95 5.19
N ASP A 186 5.01 -11.39 4.39
CA ASP A 186 5.96 -12.14 3.57
C ASP A 186 6.94 -12.96 4.43
N ILE A 187 7.51 -12.34 5.47
CA ILE A 187 8.44 -13.02 6.38
C ILE A 187 7.77 -14.21 7.10
N VAL A 188 6.51 -14.06 7.53
CA VAL A 188 5.73 -15.18 8.09
C VAL A 188 5.38 -16.20 7.00
N GLY A 189 5.08 -15.74 5.79
CA GLY A 189 4.78 -16.58 4.63
C GLY A 189 5.94 -17.50 4.25
N HIS A 190 7.16 -16.98 4.26
CA HIS A 190 8.38 -17.76 4.07
C HIS A 190 8.61 -18.83 5.13
N THR A 191 8.33 -18.52 6.39
CA THR A 191 8.83 -19.31 7.53
C THR A 191 7.79 -20.27 8.09
N LEU A 192 6.52 -19.88 8.08
CA LEU A 192 5.45 -20.58 8.80
C LEU A 192 4.30 -21.05 7.92
N ARG A 193 4.10 -20.52 6.70
CA ARG A 193 2.91 -20.83 5.89
C ARG A 193 2.66 -22.33 5.70
N GLY A 194 3.68 -23.09 5.30
CA GLY A 194 3.54 -24.53 5.04
C GLY A 194 3.35 -25.40 6.30
N ILE A 195 3.80 -24.93 7.46
CA ILE A 195 3.77 -25.71 8.72
C ILE A 195 2.69 -25.27 9.70
N TRP A 196 2.31 -23.99 9.64
CA TRP A 196 1.32 -23.34 10.49
C TRP A 196 0.59 -22.24 9.68
N PRO A 197 -0.33 -22.62 8.77
CA PRO A 197 -1.06 -21.66 7.93
C PRO A 197 -1.78 -20.55 8.71
N GLN A 198 -2.24 -20.84 9.93
CA GLN A 198 -2.86 -19.83 10.80
C GLN A 198 -1.90 -18.71 11.18
N ALA A 199 -0.59 -18.95 11.34
CA ALA A 199 0.37 -17.88 11.64
C ALA A 199 0.43 -16.83 10.51
N TYR A 200 0.32 -17.27 9.26
CA TYR A 200 0.25 -16.38 8.09
C TYR A 200 -1.05 -15.56 8.08
N ARG A 201 -2.19 -16.19 8.41
CA ARG A 201 -3.47 -15.47 8.60
C ARG A 201 -3.37 -14.45 9.74
N ASP A 202 -2.75 -14.82 10.87
CA ASP A 202 -2.54 -13.90 11.98
C ASP A 202 -1.62 -12.72 11.60
N ALA A 203 -0.67 -12.92 10.67
CA ALA A 203 0.14 -11.85 10.11
C ALA A 203 -0.68 -10.89 9.24
N ILE A 204 -1.55 -11.43 8.39
CA ILE A 204 -2.52 -10.64 7.62
C ILE A 204 -3.40 -9.82 8.57
N GLY A 205 -3.94 -10.42 9.65
CA GLY A 205 -4.74 -9.70 10.63
C GLY A 205 -3.98 -8.57 11.35
N ARG A 206 -2.68 -8.73 11.60
CA ARG A 206 -1.83 -7.64 12.14
C ARG A 206 -1.61 -6.53 11.11
N ALA A 207 -1.29 -6.88 9.86
CA ALA A 207 -1.15 -5.90 8.78
C ALA A 207 -2.47 -5.14 8.54
N ASP A 208 -3.61 -5.83 8.56
CA ASP A 208 -4.95 -5.23 8.47
C ASP A 208 -5.18 -4.18 9.57
N ALA A 209 -4.83 -4.48 10.82
CA ALA A 209 -4.95 -3.51 11.91
C ALA A 209 -4.07 -2.26 11.69
N LEU A 210 -2.92 -2.40 11.03
CA LEU A 210 -2.05 -1.28 10.66
C LEU A 210 -2.64 -0.47 9.49
N VAL A 211 -3.18 -1.14 8.46
CA VAL A 211 -3.97 -0.51 7.39
C VAL A 211 -5.13 0.29 7.99
N GLY A 212 -5.81 -0.26 9.00
CA GLY A 212 -6.87 0.43 9.76
C GLY A 212 -6.41 1.77 10.35
N LYS A 213 -5.20 1.82 10.93
CA LYS A 213 -4.63 3.07 11.47
C LYS A 213 -4.33 4.10 10.39
N ILE A 214 -3.78 3.67 9.25
CA ILE A 214 -3.46 4.56 8.12
C ILE A 214 -4.76 5.12 7.53
N THR A 215 -5.74 4.26 7.26
CA THR A 215 -7.03 4.68 6.69
C THR A 215 -7.80 5.60 7.62
N ALA A 216 -7.78 5.34 8.94
CA ALA A 216 -8.38 6.24 9.92
C ALA A 216 -7.69 7.62 9.96
N ALA A 217 -6.37 7.68 9.78
CA ALA A 217 -5.64 8.94 9.68
C ALA A 217 -6.03 9.74 8.42
N VAL A 218 -6.17 9.06 7.28
CA VAL A 218 -6.69 9.67 6.04
C VAL A 218 -8.11 10.21 6.25
N ASP A 219 -9.00 9.39 6.81
CA ASP A 219 -10.40 9.76 7.04
C ASP A 219 -10.51 10.98 7.98
N ALA A 220 -9.72 11.02 9.07
CA ALA A 220 -9.68 12.14 10.00
C ALA A 220 -9.10 13.42 9.37
N ARG A 221 -8.08 13.29 8.51
CA ARG A 221 -7.51 14.43 7.80
C ARG A 221 -8.48 15.01 6.78
N ALA A 222 -9.07 14.17 5.93
CA ALA A 222 -10.07 14.60 4.95
C ALA A 222 -11.27 15.30 5.63
N ALA A 223 -11.69 14.83 6.81
CA ALA A 223 -12.75 15.48 7.58
C ALA A 223 -12.37 16.87 8.13
N SER A 224 -11.08 17.11 8.40
CA SER A 224 -10.58 18.40 8.93
C SER A 224 -10.07 19.36 7.84
N HIS A 225 -9.77 18.84 6.65
CA HIS A 225 -9.26 19.58 5.49
C HIS A 225 -10.11 19.25 4.26
N PRO A 226 -11.33 19.83 4.15
CA PRO A 226 -12.28 19.48 3.10
C PRO A 226 -11.85 19.90 1.68
N ASP A 227 -10.80 20.70 1.57
CA ASP A 227 -10.10 21.03 0.34
C ASP A 227 -9.13 19.93 -0.11
N GLU A 228 -8.84 18.93 0.71
CA GLU A 228 -8.03 17.78 0.32
C GLU A 228 -8.89 16.59 -0.09
N ARG A 229 -8.63 16.05 -1.29
CA ARG A 229 -9.25 14.83 -1.80
C ARG A 229 -8.26 13.68 -1.72
N TRP A 230 -8.57 12.73 -0.85
CA TRP A 230 -7.69 11.59 -0.59
C TRP A 230 -8.11 10.36 -1.39
N THR A 231 -7.12 9.71 -2.00
CA THR A 231 -7.22 8.36 -2.59
C THR A 231 -6.29 7.40 -1.87
N ILE A 232 -6.79 6.22 -1.54
CA ILE A 232 -6.04 5.12 -0.94
C ILE A 232 -5.93 3.99 -1.97
N LEU A 233 -4.70 3.61 -2.30
CA LEU A 233 -4.39 2.42 -3.10
C LEU A 233 -3.76 1.38 -2.17
N VAL A 234 -4.20 0.12 -2.24
CA VAL A 234 -3.60 -1.00 -1.51
C VAL A 234 -3.26 -2.10 -2.50
N THR A 235 -2.06 -2.66 -2.41
CA THR A 235 -1.62 -3.73 -3.30
C THR A 235 -0.69 -4.69 -2.57
N THR A 236 -0.47 -5.84 -3.21
CA THR A 236 0.63 -6.75 -2.89
C THR A 236 1.52 -6.91 -4.12
N ASP A 237 2.77 -7.28 -3.88
CA ASP A 237 3.81 -7.47 -4.88
C ASP A 237 3.83 -8.89 -5.45
N HIS A 238 3.48 -9.89 -4.63
CA HIS A 238 3.27 -11.29 -5.02
C HIS A 238 2.47 -12.06 -3.95
N GLY A 239 2.19 -13.34 -4.23
CA GLY A 239 1.73 -14.30 -3.22
C GLY A 239 2.82 -15.28 -2.79
N HIS A 240 2.41 -16.38 -2.15
CA HIS A 240 3.30 -17.45 -1.69
C HIS A 240 2.80 -18.83 -2.09
N THR A 241 3.72 -19.75 -2.40
CA THR A 241 3.37 -21.16 -2.54
C THR A 241 2.69 -21.70 -1.27
N PRO A 242 1.93 -22.82 -1.36
CA PRO A 242 1.32 -23.44 -0.18
C PRO A 242 2.32 -23.80 0.92
N ASP A 243 3.54 -24.21 0.54
CA ASP A 243 4.60 -24.61 1.47
C ASP A 243 5.40 -23.42 2.02
N GLY A 244 5.14 -22.20 1.52
CA GLY A 244 5.91 -20.99 1.79
C GLY A 244 6.94 -20.65 0.71
N GLY A 245 7.36 -19.39 0.67
CA GLY A 245 8.26 -18.88 -0.37
C GLY A 245 7.58 -18.51 -1.68
N HIS A 246 8.36 -17.90 -2.57
CA HIS A 246 7.92 -17.32 -3.84
C HIS A 246 9.12 -17.19 -4.81
N GLY A 247 8.87 -16.68 -6.02
CA GLY A 247 9.89 -16.46 -7.07
C GLY A 247 9.64 -17.28 -8.35
N GLY A 248 8.71 -18.22 -8.28
CA GLY A 248 8.21 -19.02 -9.39
C GLY A 248 7.05 -18.37 -10.12
N GLN A 249 6.18 -19.23 -10.69
CA GLN A 249 5.05 -18.82 -11.55
C GLN A 249 3.78 -19.60 -11.21
N SER A 250 3.68 -20.19 -10.01
CA SER A 250 2.45 -20.86 -9.61
C SER A 250 1.30 -19.85 -9.52
N ALA A 251 0.06 -20.36 -9.58
CA ALA A 251 -1.12 -19.53 -9.39
C ALA A 251 -1.12 -18.80 -8.03
N TYR A 252 -0.48 -19.38 -7.01
CA TYR A 252 -0.33 -18.73 -5.72
C TYR A 252 0.68 -17.60 -5.74
N GLU A 253 1.87 -17.82 -6.30
CA GLU A 253 2.92 -16.80 -6.34
C GLU A 253 2.53 -15.60 -7.21
N THR A 254 1.84 -15.86 -8.31
CA THR A 254 1.43 -14.82 -9.26
C THR A 254 0.09 -14.17 -8.90
N ALA A 255 -0.62 -14.63 -7.87
CA ALA A 255 -1.85 -13.97 -7.45
C ALA A 255 -1.51 -12.65 -6.77
N SER A 256 -2.14 -11.58 -7.24
CA SER A 256 -2.02 -10.23 -6.67
C SER A 256 -3.42 -9.60 -6.58
N PHE A 257 -3.49 -8.45 -5.94
CA PHE A 257 -4.69 -7.63 -5.85
C PHE A 257 -4.32 -6.16 -5.90
N VAL A 258 -5.26 -5.36 -6.40
CA VAL A 258 -5.22 -3.91 -6.30
C VAL A 258 -6.57 -3.44 -5.77
N LEU A 259 -6.54 -2.65 -4.71
CA LEU A 259 -7.71 -2.02 -4.12
C LEU A 259 -7.54 -0.51 -4.26
N ALA A 260 -8.55 0.17 -4.79
CA ALA A 260 -8.57 1.62 -4.88
C ALA A 260 -9.83 2.19 -4.23
N ARG A 261 -9.65 3.09 -3.25
CA ARG A 261 -10.74 3.81 -2.57
C ARG A 261 -10.51 5.31 -2.69
N GLY A 262 -11.45 6.01 -3.31
CA GLY A 262 -11.37 7.45 -3.58
C GLY A 262 -12.35 7.86 -4.68
N ALA A 263 -12.36 9.16 -5.02
CA ALA A 263 -13.16 9.65 -6.14
C ALA A 263 -12.72 8.96 -7.44
N GLY A 264 -13.70 8.49 -8.24
CA GLY A 264 -13.43 7.74 -9.48
C GLY A 264 -13.42 6.22 -9.32
N PHE A 265 -13.40 5.70 -8.08
CA PHE A 265 -13.50 4.26 -7.80
C PHE A 265 -14.87 3.94 -7.21
N ALA A 266 -15.60 3.01 -7.85
CA ALA A 266 -16.95 2.65 -7.45
C ALA A 266 -16.93 1.74 -6.22
N ALA A 267 -17.66 2.10 -5.17
CA ALA A 267 -17.76 1.34 -3.94
C ALA A 267 -18.35 -0.06 -4.15
N GLY A 268 -17.67 -1.09 -3.62
CA GLY A 268 -18.05 -2.49 -3.71
C GLY A 268 -17.86 -3.12 -5.09
N ALA A 269 -17.27 -2.39 -6.04
CA ALA A 269 -17.07 -2.88 -7.40
C ALA A 269 -15.88 -3.85 -7.48
N GLN A 270 -15.94 -4.73 -8.49
CA GLN A 270 -14.82 -5.58 -8.88
C GLN A 270 -14.37 -5.17 -10.28
N HIS A 271 -13.08 -4.95 -10.48
CA HIS A 271 -12.52 -4.55 -11.77
C HIS A 271 -11.16 -5.21 -12.03
N ASN A 272 -11.15 -6.40 -12.62
CA ASN A 272 -9.92 -7.16 -12.87
C ASN A 272 -8.99 -6.58 -13.97
N GLY A 273 -9.30 -5.39 -14.48
CA GLY A 273 -8.39 -4.63 -15.34
C GLY A 273 -7.27 -3.93 -14.59
N TYR A 274 -7.29 -3.88 -13.26
CA TYR A 274 -6.22 -3.24 -12.49
C TYR A 274 -5.10 -4.23 -12.18
N THR A 275 -3.87 -3.77 -12.37
CA THR A 275 -2.66 -4.56 -12.20
C THR A 275 -1.63 -3.79 -11.35
N LEU A 276 -0.58 -4.50 -10.91
CA LEU A 276 0.51 -3.90 -10.14
C LEU A 276 1.18 -2.72 -10.88
N ALA A 277 1.33 -2.81 -12.21
CA ALA A 277 1.93 -1.74 -13.01
C ALA A 277 1.05 -0.49 -13.12
N ASP A 278 -0.24 -0.59 -12.82
CA ASP A 278 -1.18 0.54 -12.92
C ASP A 278 -1.08 1.52 -11.75
N ILE A 279 -0.34 1.18 -10.68
CA ILE A 279 -0.17 2.03 -9.49
C ILE A 279 0.44 3.38 -9.87
N THR A 280 1.61 3.38 -10.53
CA THR A 280 2.29 4.62 -10.94
C THR A 280 1.45 5.51 -11.86
N PRO A 281 0.92 5.05 -13.01
CA PRO A 281 0.13 5.91 -13.89
C PRO A 281 -1.16 6.43 -13.23
N THR A 282 -1.76 5.66 -12.32
CA THR A 282 -2.92 6.13 -11.54
C THR A 282 -2.53 7.26 -10.59
N VAL A 283 -1.41 7.14 -9.88
CA VAL A 283 -0.88 8.21 -9.02
C VAL A 283 -0.61 9.47 -9.84
N LEU A 284 0.02 9.34 -11.01
CA LEU A 284 0.33 10.47 -11.87
C LEU A 284 -0.95 11.18 -12.36
N ASP A 285 -1.95 10.41 -12.80
CA ASP A 285 -3.25 10.94 -13.25
C ASP A 285 -3.98 11.68 -12.11
N LEU A 286 -4.04 11.08 -10.92
CA LEU A 286 -4.65 11.70 -9.73
C LEU A 286 -3.97 13.01 -9.31
N LEU A 287 -2.66 13.14 -9.52
CA LEU A 287 -1.89 14.33 -9.16
C LEU A 287 -1.72 15.31 -10.33
N ASP A 288 -2.46 15.14 -11.42
CA ASP A 288 -2.42 16.00 -12.61
C ASP A 288 -0.99 16.08 -13.20
N VAL A 289 -0.31 14.94 -13.23
CA VAL A 289 1.00 14.74 -13.86
C VAL A 289 0.83 13.88 -15.11
N SER A 290 1.32 14.37 -16.25
CA SER A 290 1.26 13.60 -17.50
C SER A 290 2.13 12.34 -17.41
N ALA A 291 1.48 11.18 -17.58
CA ALA A 291 2.19 9.91 -17.66
C ALA A 291 3.06 9.82 -18.92
N PRO A 292 4.32 9.34 -18.81
CA PRO A 292 5.14 9.02 -19.97
C PRO A 292 4.48 7.96 -20.86
N SER A 293 4.64 8.07 -22.18
CA SER A 293 4.05 7.11 -23.13
C SER A 293 4.72 5.73 -23.14
N ASN A 294 5.82 5.55 -22.40
CA ASN A 294 6.57 4.31 -22.32
C ASN A 294 6.26 3.49 -21.07
N LEU A 295 5.24 3.85 -20.28
CA LEU A 295 4.72 2.99 -19.22
C LEU A 295 4.06 1.73 -19.82
N ASP A 296 4.02 0.64 -19.05
CA ASP A 296 3.21 -0.54 -19.39
C ASP A 296 1.85 -0.50 -18.71
N GLY A 297 1.78 0.07 -17.50
CA GLY A 297 0.52 0.31 -16.82
C GLY A 297 -0.28 1.45 -17.43
N GLU A 298 -1.57 1.49 -17.12
CA GLU A 298 -2.49 2.57 -17.45
C GLU A 298 -3.22 3.05 -16.19
N SER A 299 -3.75 4.28 -16.22
CA SER A 299 -4.51 4.79 -15.08
C SER A 299 -5.75 3.93 -14.81
N MET A 300 -5.95 3.54 -13.56
CA MET A 300 -7.14 2.81 -13.13
C MET A 300 -8.42 3.66 -13.26
N LEU A 301 -8.29 5.00 -13.29
CA LEU A 301 -9.41 5.91 -13.57
C LEU A 301 -9.94 5.75 -15.00
N THR A 302 -9.13 5.23 -15.92
CA THR A 302 -9.51 4.93 -17.30
C THR A 302 -9.68 3.43 -17.58
N GLY A 303 -9.54 2.58 -16.56
CA GLY A 303 -9.78 1.13 -16.65
C GLY A 303 -8.57 0.24 -16.32
N GLY A 304 -7.35 0.79 -16.23
CA GLY A 304 -6.12 0.00 -16.04
C GLY A 304 -5.69 -0.77 -17.28
N SER A 305 -4.49 -1.36 -17.23
CA SER A 305 -3.85 -2.05 -18.37
C SER A 305 -4.20 -3.54 -18.50
N GLY A 306 -4.82 -4.12 -17.48
CA GLY A 306 -5.18 -5.54 -17.42
C GLY A 306 -6.44 -5.88 -18.22
N ASP A 307 -6.80 -7.16 -18.21
CA ASP A 307 -8.05 -7.65 -18.79
C ASP A 307 -9.17 -7.68 -17.74
N PRO A 308 -10.22 -6.83 -17.84
CA PRO A 308 -11.34 -6.82 -16.91
C PRO A 308 -12.12 -8.14 -16.86
N ALA A 309 -12.00 -8.99 -17.89
CA ALA A 309 -12.61 -10.31 -17.95
C ALA A 309 -11.70 -11.43 -17.41
N ALA A 310 -10.47 -11.11 -16.99
CA ALA A 310 -9.54 -12.09 -16.46
C ALA A 310 -10.15 -12.82 -15.24
N PRO A 311 -10.02 -14.16 -15.17
CA PRO A 311 -10.49 -14.90 -14.01
C PRO A 311 -9.63 -14.55 -12.79
N VAL A 312 -10.27 -14.55 -11.62
CA VAL A 312 -9.56 -14.44 -10.33
C VAL A 312 -8.62 -15.65 -10.20
N PRO A 313 -7.34 -15.45 -9.84
CA PRO A 313 -6.41 -16.55 -9.60
C PRO A 313 -6.99 -17.58 -8.63
N THR A 314 -6.87 -18.86 -8.98
CA THR A 314 -7.38 -19.93 -8.13
C THR A 314 -6.33 -20.30 -7.08
N THR A 315 -6.44 -19.68 -5.91
CA THR A 315 -5.56 -19.90 -4.76
C THR A 315 -6.37 -20.40 -3.57
N PRO A 316 -6.79 -21.68 -3.55
CA PRO A 316 -7.52 -22.25 -2.42
C PRO A 316 -6.80 -21.95 -1.09
N PRO A 317 -7.52 -21.52 -0.05
CA PRO A 317 -6.92 -21.36 1.27
C PRO A 317 -6.20 -22.63 1.70
N VAL A 318 -5.02 -22.48 2.28
CA VAL A 318 -4.29 -23.63 2.82
C VAL A 318 -4.88 -23.97 4.18
N ASP A 319 -5.75 -24.97 4.19
CA ASP A 319 -6.32 -25.54 5.41
C ASP A 319 -5.53 -26.78 5.82
N ALA A 320 -5.24 -26.91 7.12
CA ALA A 320 -4.46 -28.02 7.66
C ALA A 320 -5.25 -29.34 7.57
N GLY A 321 -5.20 -30.00 6.41
CA GLY A 321 -5.50 -31.42 6.22
C GLY A 321 -4.37 -32.35 6.71
N ILE A 322 -3.37 -31.82 7.43
CA ILE A 322 -2.38 -32.63 8.13
C ILE A 322 -3.04 -33.17 9.40
N THR A 323 -3.55 -34.40 9.32
CA THR A 323 -4.04 -35.19 10.45
C THR A 323 -2.90 -35.42 11.45
N GLY A 324 -2.73 -34.50 12.37
CA GLY A 324 -1.76 -34.55 13.46
C GLY A 324 -2.24 -33.66 14.59
N SER A 325 -3.10 -34.23 15.44
CA SER A 325 -3.54 -33.68 16.72
C SER A 325 -2.50 -32.79 17.41
N SER A 326 -2.83 -31.54 17.70
CA SER A 326 -2.70 -31.02 19.07
C SER A 326 -3.56 -29.78 19.28
N SER A 327 -4.76 -30.02 19.80
CA SER A 327 -5.32 -29.13 20.81
C SER A 327 -4.24 -28.86 21.88
N GLY A 328 -3.79 -27.61 21.98
CA GLY A 328 -3.13 -27.03 23.15
C GLY A 328 -1.92 -27.78 23.71
N SER A 329 -0.74 -27.66 23.07
CA SER A 329 0.57 -27.73 23.74
C SER A 329 1.76 -27.62 22.77
N ALA A 330 1.66 -26.87 21.68
CA ALA A 330 2.84 -26.31 21.02
C ALA A 330 3.13 -24.96 21.68
N GLN A 331 3.50 -24.99 22.96
CA GLN A 331 4.24 -23.90 23.58
C GLN A 331 5.46 -23.64 22.71
N ALA A 332 5.53 -22.42 22.17
CA ALA A 332 6.75 -21.62 22.05
C ALA A 332 8.04 -22.45 21.94
N ALA A 333 8.18 -23.21 20.85
CA ALA A 333 9.44 -23.86 20.54
C ALA A 333 10.25 -22.93 19.62
N LEU A 334 11.03 -22.08 20.28
CA LEU A 334 12.30 -21.50 19.81
C LEU A 334 12.30 -20.86 18.42
N VAL A 335 12.15 -19.53 18.40
CA VAL A 335 12.93 -18.75 17.43
C VAL A 335 13.61 -17.61 18.16
N ALA A 336 14.89 -17.79 18.47
CA ALA A 336 15.72 -16.79 19.13
C ALA A 336 16.18 -15.68 18.17
N ASN A 337 15.29 -15.30 17.21
CA ASN A 337 15.34 -14.17 16.25
C ASN A 337 15.47 -14.53 14.74
N PRO A 338 14.35 -14.44 13.98
CA PRO A 338 14.40 -14.04 12.57
C PRO A 338 13.12 -13.32 12.04
N LEU A 339 12.94 -12.00 12.01
CA LEU A 339 13.10 -11.00 13.07
C LEU A 339 11.74 -10.64 13.70
N CYS A 340 11.40 -10.85 14.97
CA CYS A 340 10.85 -12.08 15.49
C CYS A 340 9.31 -12.23 15.23
N LEU A 341 8.94 -13.36 14.62
CA LEU A 341 7.68 -13.74 13.94
C LEU A 341 6.33 -13.67 14.69
N LEU A 342 6.28 -13.33 15.98
CA LEU A 342 5.05 -12.97 16.70
C LEU A 342 5.49 -11.98 17.79
N GLY A 343 5.01 -10.73 17.74
CA GLY A 343 5.38 -9.70 18.70
C GLY A 343 5.29 -10.21 20.14
N SER A 344 6.28 -9.85 20.97
CA SER A 344 6.35 -10.28 22.38
C SER A 344 5.00 -10.08 23.08
N GLY A 345 4.34 -11.19 23.41
CA GLY A 345 2.98 -11.19 23.93
C GLY A 345 2.82 -10.39 25.21
N SER A 346 1.81 -9.52 25.26
CA SER A 346 1.27 -9.02 26.53
C SER A 346 0.34 -10.11 27.07
N ALA A 347 0.88 -11.01 27.89
CA ALA A 347 0.06 -11.89 28.71
C ALA A 347 -0.65 -11.05 29.78
N GLY A 348 -1.85 -10.55 29.47
CA GLY A 348 -2.80 -10.02 30.44
C GLY A 348 -3.34 -11.16 31.30
N GLY A 349 -2.56 -11.61 32.28
CA GLY A 349 -3.03 -12.50 33.33
C GLY A 349 -3.95 -11.74 34.27
N SER A 350 -5.25 -11.77 34.01
CA SER A 350 -6.26 -11.60 35.05
C SER A 350 -6.37 -12.93 35.79
N SER A 351 -5.93 -12.95 37.05
CA SER A 351 -6.31 -14.00 38.01
C SER A 351 -7.06 -13.34 39.16
N ASP A 352 -8.36 -13.19 38.98
CA ASP A 352 -9.31 -13.18 40.09
C ASP A 352 -9.88 -14.59 40.26
N ARG A 353 -9.39 -15.31 41.28
CA ARG A 353 -10.13 -16.16 42.24
C ARG A 353 -9.17 -17.02 43.06
#